data_AF-A0A2E5RB88-F1
#
_entry.id   AF-A0A2E5RB88-F1
#
_cell.length_a   1.000
_cell.length_b   1.000
_cell.length_c   1.000
_cell.angle_alpha   90.00
_cell.angle_beta   90.00
_cell.angle_gamma   90.00
#
_symmetry.space_group_name_H-M   'P 1'
#
loop_
_entity.id
_entity.type
_entity.pdbx_description
1 polymer ?
#
loop_
_entity_poly.entity_id
_entity_poly.type
_entity_poly.pdbx_seq_one_letter_code
_entity_poly.pdbx_strand_id
1 'polypeptide(L)' 'MTHVAMIVSNPCDPDPRVEKEASTLSDAGYNVTIHAFDREGEREQEAKLEGVQIKRYRVGFTP' A
#
# COMPACT_ATOMS: atom_id res chain seq x y z
N MET A 1 -10.86 -3.16 -16.77
CA MET A 1 -10.08 -3.66 -15.62
C MET A 1 -10.55 -2.88 -14.41
N THR A 2 -10.96 -3.54 -13.33
CA THR A 2 -11.52 -2.88 -12.15
C THR A 2 -10.39 -2.49 -11.19
N HIS A 3 -10.45 -1.27 -10.66
CA HIS A 3 -9.43 -0.73 -9.76
C HIS A 3 -9.88 -0.85 -8.30
N VAL A 4 -8.97 -1.24 -7.42
CA VAL A 4 -9.21 -1.30 -5.97
C VAL A 4 -8.18 -0.44 -5.26
N ALA A 5 -8.66 0.49 -4.41
CA ALA A 5 -7.82 1.29 -3.54
C ALA A 5 -7.95 0.78 -2.10
N MET A 6 -6.82 0.39 -1.51
CA MET A 6 -6.73 0.03 -0.09
C MET A 6 -6.09 1.18 0.66
N ILE A 7 -6.69 1.66 1.75
CA ILE A 7 -6.20 2.83 2.49
C ILE A 7 -5.82 2.38 3.90
N VAL A 8 -4.56 2.58 4.27
CA VAL A 8 -4.02 2.17 5.57
C VAL A 8 -3.26 3.31 6.23
N SER A 9 -3.33 3.38 7.56
CA SER A 9 -2.69 4.44 8.34
C SER A 9 -1.25 4.14 8.76
N ASN A 10 -0.72 2.99 8.36
CA ASN A 10 0.66 2.56 8.62
C ASN A 10 1.47 2.60 7.31
N PRO A 11 2.81 2.45 7.36
CA PRO A 11 3.62 2.54 6.15
C PRO A 11 3.53 1.30 5.26
N CYS A 12 2.85 0.22 5.66
CA CYS A 12 2.85 -1.07 4.94
C CYS A 12 4.29 -1.52 4.61
N ASP A 13 5.09 -1.79 5.66
CA ASP A 13 6.51 -2.16 5.53
C ASP A 13 7.06 -2.93 6.76
N PRO A 14 6.98 -4.28 6.77
CA PRO A 14 5.96 -5.12 6.14
C PRO A 14 4.64 -5.12 6.94
N ASP A 15 3.50 -5.29 6.28
CA ASP A 15 2.22 -5.62 6.96
C ASP A 15 1.57 -6.84 6.31
N PRO A 16 1.82 -8.06 6.83
CA PRO A 16 1.36 -9.30 6.22
C PRO A 16 -0.16 -9.40 6.05
N ARG A 17 -0.95 -8.64 6.83
CA ARG A 17 -2.41 -8.64 6.70
C ARG A 17 -2.84 -7.87 5.45
N VAL A 18 -2.27 -6.68 5.27
CA VAL A 18 -2.55 -5.80 4.12
C VAL A 18 -2.02 -6.44 2.83
N GLU A 19 -0.80 -6.98 2.88
CA GLU A 19 -0.15 -7.62 1.73
C GLU A 19 -0.94 -8.84 1.25
N LYS A 20 -1.42 -9.69 2.17
CA LYS A 20 -2.21 -10.88 1.83
C LYS A 20 -3.57 -10.54 1.23
N GLU A 21 -4.24 -9.52 1.74
CA GLU A 21 -5.51 -9.05 1.16
C GLU A 21 -5.29 -8.48 -0.25
N ALA A 22 -4.24 -7.69 -0.43
CA ALA A 22 -3.91 -7.06 -1.71
C ALA A 22 -3.49 -8.09 -2.77
N SER A 23 -2.68 -9.09 -2.40
CA SER A 23 -2.29 -10.16 -3.32
C SER A 23 -3.49 -11.02 -3.71
N THR A 24 -4.38 -11.36 -2.78
CA THR A 24 -5.63 -12.10 -3.08
C THR A 24 -6.50 -11.36 -4.12
N LEU A 25 -6.60 -10.04 -4.02
CA LEU A 25 -7.33 -9.22 -5.00
C LEU A 25 -6.58 -9.12 -6.34
N SER A 26 -5.25 -8.97 -6.31
CA SER A 26 -4.42 -8.97 -7.51
C SER A 26 -4.57 -10.30 -8.29
N ASP A 27 -4.50 -11.43 -7.59
CA ASP A 27 -4.67 -12.79 -8.15
C ASP A 27 -6.07 -13.01 -8.73
N ALA A 28 -7.09 -12.35 -8.19
CA ALA A 28 -8.45 -12.35 -8.74
C ALA A 28 -8.61 -11.44 -9.99
N GLY A 29 -7.56 -10.73 -10.42
CA GLY A 29 -7.52 -9.92 -11.63
C GLY A 29 -7.86 -8.43 -11.42
N TYR A 30 -7.90 -7.96 -10.18
CA TYR A 30 -8.08 -6.54 -9.88
C TYR A 30 -6.76 -5.77 -10.00
N ASN A 31 -6.84 -4.50 -10.42
CA ASN A 31 -5.69 -3.60 -10.36
C ASN A 31 -5.67 -2.91 -9.00
N VAL A 32 -4.80 -3.38 -8.10
CA VAL A 32 -4.78 -2.99 -6.69
C VAL A 32 -3.71 -1.94 -6.41
N THR A 33 -4.07 -0.89 -5.68
CA THR A 33 -3.13 0.10 -5.13
C THR A 33 -3.35 0.28 -3.63
N ILE A 34 -2.29 0.11 -2.84
CA ILE A 34 -2.25 0.41 -1.41
C ILE A 34 -1.81 1.87 -1.24
N HIS A 35 -2.67 2.69 -0.66
CA HIS A 35 -2.37 4.05 -0.20
C HIS A 35 -2.04 3.99 1.29
N ALA A 36 -0.74 4.04 1.60
CA ALA A 36 -0.18 3.90 2.94
C ALA A 36 0.29 5.25 3.49
N PHE A 37 0.44 5.34 4.81
CA PHE A 37 0.91 6.55 5.46
C PHE A 37 2.28 6.33 6.10
N ASP A 38 3.28 7.03 5.59
CA ASP A 38 4.65 7.03 6.10
C ASP A 38 4.89 8.28 6.94
N ARG A 39 4.69 8.13 8.26
CA ARG A 39 4.85 9.20 9.26
C ARG A 39 6.30 9.62 9.43
N GLU A 40 7.21 8.65 9.35
CA GLU A 40 8.65 8.85 9.59
C GLU A 40 9.34 9.39 8.34
N GLY A 41 8.74 9.17 7.16
CA GLY A 41 9.29 9.62 5.88
C GLY A 41 10.49 8.80 5.43
N GLU A 42 10.72 7.64 6.06
CA GLU A 42 11.89 6.79 5.87
C GLU A 42 11.70 5.76 4.75
N ARG A 43 10.46 5.51 4.30
CA ARG A 43 10.14 4.43 3.35
C ARG A 43 9.99 4.96 1.94
N GLU A 44 10.27 4.14 0.93
CA GLU A 44 10.09 4.53 -0.47
C GLU A 44 8.64 4.96 -0.74
N GLN A 45 8.45 6.11 -1.39
CA GLN A 45 7.11 6.64 -1.65
C GLN A 45 6.31 5.77 -2.61
N GLU A 46 6.98 5.07 -3.52
CA GLU A 46 6.34 4.09 -4.39
C GLU A 46 7.11 2.79 -4.32
N ALA A 47 6.38 1.69 -4.14
CA ALA A 47 6.93 0.34 -4.19
C ALA A 47 5.98 -0.59 -4.94
N LYS A 48 6.49 -1.73 -5.38
CA LYS A 48 5.68 -2.78 -6.01
C LYS A 48 5.98 -4.12 -5.35
N LEU A 49 4.94 -4.80 -4.88
CA LEU A 49 5.03 -6.11 -4.26
C LEU A 49 4.00 -7.02 -4.92
N GLU A 50 4.43 -8.17 -5.48
CA GLU A 50 3.53 -9.20 -6.02
C GLU A 50 2.44 -8.68 -6.98
N GLY A 51 2.78 -7.67 -7.81
CA GLY A 51 1.84 -7.07 -8.76
C GLY A 51 0.98 -5.92 -8.19
N VAL A 52 0.99 -5.72 -6.87
CA VAL A 52 0.31 -4.62 -6.17
C VAL A 52 1.20 -3.37 -6.13
N GLN A 53 0.62 -2.21 -6.42
CA GLN A 53 1.31 -0.93 -6.25
C GLN A 53 1.11 -0.40 -4.83
N ILE A 54 2.17 0.09 -4.19
CA ILE A 54 2.13 0.76 -2.89
C ILE A 54 2.52 2.22 -3.10
N LYS A 55 1.71 3.15 -2.60
CA LYS A 55 1.94 4.59 -2.57
C LYS A 55 1.92 5.08 -1.13
N ARG A 56 3.07 5.51 -0.62
CA ARG A 56 3.23 6.02 0.74
C ARG A 56 3.18 7.54 0.73
N TYR A 57 2.21 8.08 1.46
CA TYR A 57 2.02 9.52 1.61
C TYR A 57 2.78 10.04 2.83
N ARG A 58 3.32 11.25 2.69
CA ARG A 58 3.99 12.00 3.76
C ARG A 58 3.28 13.34 3.85
N VAL A 59 2.58 13.59 4.96
CA VAL A 59 1.82 14.85 5.15
C VAL A 59 2.50 15.80 6.15
N GLY A 60 3.81 15.63 6.34
CA GLY A 60 4.59 16.37 7.35
C GLY A 60 4.55 15.69 8.73
N PHE A 61 5.20 16.33 9.71
CA PHE A 61 5.24 15.83 11.08
C PHE A 61 3.83 15.70 11.65
N THR A 62 3.42 14.48 11.95
CA THR A 62 2.11 14.15 12.54
C THR A 62 2.37 13.51 13.90
N PRO A 63 2.13 14.23 15.02
CA PRO A 63 2.43 13.77 16.38
C PRO A 63 1.60 12.57 16.83
#